data_AF-A0A1V4ZQL5-F1
#
_entry.id   AF-A0A1V4ZQL5-F1
#
_cell.length_a   1.000
_cell.length_b   1.000
_cell.length_c   1.000
_cell.angle_alpha   90.00
_cell.angle_beta   90.00
_cell.angle_gamma   90.00
#
_symmetry.space_group_name_H-M   'P 1'
#
loop_
_entity.id
_entity.type
_entity.pdbx_description
1 polymer ?
#
loop_
_entity_poly.entity_id
_entity_poly.type
_entity_poly.pdbx_seq_one_letter_code
_entity_poly.pdbx_strand_id
1 'polypeptide(L)'
;MKSVFFPVCIVAIPHGFPDRTCDAGNYFSIKKAMYWLIMKKFTVKKRHTIRKGKAAEVFSRLTEQIGEGAALFAADAIEILETSNDELRFYLINKKPLIMEYGNWIFPTLKGAIERPFPQRRVSVDAGAIPYVVNGADVMRPGIVNVTPDVRANCPVQVVDDRHKKPLAIALALFDAPQIRDSTAGKMCKNVHFVGDEIWNLEF
;
A
#
# COMPACT_ATOMS: atom_id res chain seq x y z
N MET A 1 -51.49 -20.45 -7.54
CA MET A 1 -50.99 -21.59 -6.72
C MET A 1 -49.52 -21.76 -7.06
N LYS A 2 -48.50 -21.66 -6.21
CA LYS A 2 -48.25 -21.40 -4.78
C LYS A 2 -46.83 -20.77 -4.81
N SER A 3 -46.60 -19.53 -4.38
CA SER A 3 -46.28 -19.09 -3.02
C SER A 3 -45.11 -19.83 -2.34
N VAL A 4 -44.18 -19.03 -1.81
CA VAL A 4 -43.21 -19.25 -0.69
C VAL A 4 -42.00 -20.19 -0.94
N PHE A 5 -40.81 -20.05 -0.35
CA PHE A 5 -40.36 -19.43 0.91
C PHE A 5 -38.84 -19.13 0.82
N PHE A 6 -38.40 -17.97 1.33
CA PHE A 6 -37.02 -17.75 1.77
C PHE A 6 -36.69 -18.68 2.94
N PRO A 7 -35.41 -19.09 3.10
CA PRO A 7 -34.87 -19.18 4.44
C PRO A 7 -33.62 -18.32 4.57
N VAL A 8 -33.75 -17.34 5.47
CA VAL A 8 -32.63 -16.71 6.17
C VAL A 8 -32.03 -17.78 7.08
N CYS A 9 -30.82 -18.26 6.77
CA CYS A 9 -30.02 -19.01 7.73
C CYS A 9 -29.06 -18.06 8.43
N ILE A 10 -29.52 -17.56 9.58
CA ILE A 10 -28.65 -17.19 10.69
C ILE A 10 -27.98 -18.47 11.16
N VAL A 11 -26.66 -18.59 11.01
CA VAL A 11 -25.89 -19.60 11.74
C VAL A 11 -24.75 -18.90 12.47
N ALA A 12 -24.84 -19.06 13.78
CA ALA A 12 -23.90 -18.70 14.81
C ALA A 12 -22.44 -19.00 14.46
N ILE A 13 -21.55 -18.16 14.96
CA ILE A 13 -20.12 -18.40 15.12
C ILE A 13 -19.94 -19.59 16.06
N PRO A 14 -19.25 -20.68 15.68
CA PRO A 14 -18.57 -21.53 16.63
C PRO A 14 -17.08 -21.22 16.62
N HIS A 15 -16.54 -21.01 17.82
CA HIS A 15 -15.11 -21.17 18.07
C HIS A 15 -14.65 -22.54 17.57
N GLY A 16 -13.58 -22.58 16.78
CA GLY A 16 -12.92 -23.81 16.38
C GLY A 16 -12.14 -23.67 15.07
N PHE A 17 -10.81 -23.59 15.19
CA PHE A 17 -9.90 -23.96 14.10
C PHE A 17 -10.22 -25.40 13.67
N PRO A 18 -10.32 -25.67 12.37
CA PRO A 18 -9.38 -26.66 11.81
C PRO A 18 -8.89 -26.29 10.40
N ASP A 19 -7.75 -26.89 10.05
CA ASP A 19 -7.12 -26.93 8.72
C ASP A 19 -8.12 -26.87 7.57
N ARG A 20 -7.90 -25.91 6.65
CA ARG A 20 -8.41 -26.00 5.28
C ARG A 20 -7.35 -25.58 4.28
N THR A 21 -6.97 -26.58 3.51
CA THR A 21 -6.41 -26.54 2.17
C THR A 21 -6.74 -25.25 1.43
N CYS A 22 -5.66 -24.55 1.07
CA CYS A 22 -5.65 -23.37 0.23
C CYS A 22 -6.18 -23.68 -1.17
N ASP A 23 -7.43 -23.32 -1.44
CA ASP A 23 -7.92 -23.10 -2.80
C ASP A 23 -7.26 -21.85 -3.39
N ALA A 24 -6.02 -22.03 -3.86
CA ALA A 24 -5.17 -21.01 -4.47
C ALA A 24 -5.73 -20.45 -5.80
N GLY A 25 -6.75 -21.09 -6.39
CA GLY A 25 -7.28 -20.75 -7.71
C GLY A 25 -8.13 -19.48 -7.75
N ASN A 26 -8.95 -19.20 -6.72
CA ASN A 26 -9.90 -18.08 -6.75
C ASN A 26 -9.32 -16.78 -6.18
N TYR A 27 -8.33 -16.89 -5.27
CA TYR A 27 -7.64 -15.76 -4.65
C TYR A 27 -6.69 -15.02 -5.61
N PHE A 28 -6.20 -15.71 -6.65
CA PHE A 28 -5.28 -15.16 -7.65
C PHE A 28 -6.00 -14.27 -8.69
N SER A 29 -7.28 -14.53 -8.96
CA SER A 29 -8.05 -13.84 -10.00
C SER A 29 -8.50 -12.43 -9.59
N ILE A 30 -9.00 -12.28 -8.35
CA ILE A 30 -9.50 -11.00 -7.81
C ILE A 30 -8.35 -9.99 -7.62
N LYS A 31 -7.17 -10.47 -7.18
CA LYS A 31 -5.97 -9.63 -7.05
C LYS A 31 -5.48 -9.13 -8.42
N LYS A 32 -5.52 -9.96 -9.47
CA LYS A 32 -5.08 -9.57 -10.82
C LYS A 32 -5.91 -8.42 -11.39
N ALA A 33 -7.21 -8.36 -11.08
CA ALA A 33 -8.11 -7.26 -11.45
C ALA A 33 -7.83 -5.97 -10.66
N MET A 34 -7.62 -6.08 -9.34
CA MET A 34 -7.20 -4.96 -8.48
C MET A 34 -5.92 -4.30 -9.03
N TYR A 35 -4.91 -5.09 -9.38
CA TYR A 35 -3.66 -4.57 -9.93
C TYR A 35 -3.76 -3.92 -11.32
N TRP A 36 -4.69 -4.36 -12.16
CA TRP A 36 -4.92 -3.75 -13.47
C TRP A 36 -5.55 -2.36 -13.35
N LEU A 37 -6.19 -2.06 -12.21
CA LEU A 37 -6.85 -0.78 -11.93
C LEU A 37 -5.86 0.36 -11.60
N ILE A 38 -4.71 0.08 -10.99
CA ILE A 38 -3.67 1.09 -10.68
C ILE A 38 -3.08 1.68 -11.97
N MET A 39 -2.94 0.87 -13.03
CA MET A 39 -2.34 1.30 -14.30
C MET A 39 -3.32 2.04 -15.22
N LYS A 40 -4.54 2.31 -14.77
CA LYS A 40 -5.50 3.11 -15.53
C LYS A 40 -5.25 4.57 -15.20
N LYS A 41 -5.09 5.40 -16.24
CA LYS A 41 -5.11 6.86 -16.11
C LYS A 41 -6.25 7.28 -15.19
N PHE A 42 -5.93 7.88 -14.07
CA PHE A 42 -6.91 8.46 -13.17
C PHE A 42 -7.04 9.96 -13.40
N THR A 43 -8.19 10.52 -13.04
CA THR A 43 -8.41 11.97 -13.02
C THR A 43 -8.92 12.37 -11.66
N VAL A 44 -8.66 13.62 -11.26
CA VAL A 44 -9.19 14.17 -10.01
C VAL A 44 -10.69 14.45 -10.19
N LYS A 45 -11.53 13.91 -9.32
CA LYS A 45 -12.98 14.18 -9.30
C LYS A 45 -13.32 15.32 -8.34
N LYS A 46 -12.85 15.23 -7.09
CA LYS A 46 -13.28 16.11 -6.01
C LYS A 46 -12.17 16.32 -4.99
N ARG A 47 -12.08 17.54 -4.48
CA ARG A 47 -11.17 17.93 -3.39
C ARG A 47 -11.98 18.62 -2.30
N HIS A 48 -11.82 18.19 -1.05
CA HIS A 48 -12.48 18.86 0.09
C HIS A 48 -11.80 18.53 1.42
N THR A 49 -11.96 19.39 2.43
CA THR A 49 -11.49 19.14 3.79
C THR A 49 -12.31 18.02 4.44
N ILE A 50 -11.64 17.11 5.16
CA ILE A 50 -12.32 16.02 5.89
C ILE A 50 -12.64 16.42 7.33
N ARG A 51 -13.73 15.85 7.86
CA ARG A 51 -14.13 16.02 9.26
C ARG A 51 -13.14 15.32 10.19
N LYS A 52 -13.04 15.80 11.44
CA LYS A 52 -12.15 15.24 12.48
C LYS A 52 -12.28 13.71 12.64
N GLY A 53 -13.50 13.17 12.61
CA GLY A 53 -13.71 11.71 12.73
C GLY A 53 -13.07 10.92 11.57
N LYS A 54 -13.18 11.41 10.34
CA LYS A 54 -12.55 10.75 9.17
C LYS A 54 -11.03 10.90 9.22
N ALA A 55 -10.53 12.04 9.65
CA ALA A 55 -9.09 12.23 9.87
C ALA A 55 -8.54 11.24 10.91
N ALA A 56 -9.26 11.03 12.01
CA ALA A 56 -8.87 10.04 13.02
C ALA A 56 -8.84 8.60 12.48
N GLU A 57 -9.81 8.21 11.64
CA GLU A 57 -9.83 6.91 10.96
C GLU A 57 -8.59 6.72 10.07
N VAL A 58 -8.25 7.75 9.28
CA VAL A 58 -7.05 7.78 8.43
C VAL A 58 -5.78 7.58 9.25
N PHE A 59 -5.65 8.29 10.37
CA PHE A 59 -4.49 8.14 11.25
C PHE A 59 -4.42 6.79 11.94
N SER A 60 -5.55 6.22 12.37
CA SER A 60 -5.59 4.88 12.96
C SER A 60 -5.05 3.85 11.97
N ARG A 61 -5.55 3.86 10.73
CA ARG A 61 -5.10 2.94 9.69
C ARG A 61 -3.64 3.18 9.30
N LEU A 62 -3.17 4.42 9.28
CA LEU A 62 -1.76 4.73 9.02
C LEU A 62 -0.86 4.21 10.15
N THR A 63 -1.30 4.34 11.40
CA THR A 63 -0.59 3.82 12.58
C THR A 63 -0.48 2.30 12.55
N GLU A 64 -1.50 1.58 12.08
CA GLU A 64 -1.44 0.13 11.88
C GLU A 64 -0.39 -0.30 10.84
N GLN A 65 -0.01 0.61 9.93
CA GLN A 65 0.97 0.35 8.88
C GLN A 65 2.38 0.71 9.31
N ILE A 66 2.58 1.92 9.85
CA ILE A 66 3.92 2.48 10.14
C ILE A 66 4.16 2.82 11.61
N GLY A 67 3.27 2.42 12.51
CA GLY A 67 3.41 2.63 13.96
C GLY A 67 3.62 4.10 14.30
N GLU A 68 4.63 4.37 15.13
CA GLU A 68 5.01 5.72 15.56
C GLU A 68 5.35 6.68 14.40
N GLY A 69 5.74 6.16 13.23
CA GLY A 69 5.96 6.96 12.03
C GLY A 69 4.73 7.74 11.58
N ALA A 70 3.52 7.29 11.94
CA ALA A 70 2.27 7.98 11.62
C ALA A 70 2.17 9.36 12.28
N ALA A 71 2.81 9.58 13.43
CA ALA A 71 2.82 10.88 14.11
C ALA A 71 3.48 11.97 13.27
N LEU A 72 4.44 11.62 12.41
CA LEU A 72 5.06 12.57 11.49
C LEU A 72 4.04 13.15 10.52
N PHE A 73 2.96 12.43 10.22
CA PHE A 73 1.91 12.85 9.29
C PHE A 73 0.77 13.62 9.96
N ALA A 74 0.85 13.89 11.27
CA ALA A 74 -0.15 14.67 11.99
C ALA A 74 -0.34 16.07 11.37
N ALA A 75 -1.59 16.54 11.32
CA ALA A 75 -1.96 17.86 10.82
C ALA A 75 -3.33 18.30 11.34
N ASP A 76 -3.51 19.61 11.53
CA ASP A 76 -4.77 20.19 12.03
C ASP A 76 -5.91 20.08 10.99
N ALA A 77 -5.56 20.20 9.72
CA ALA A 77 -6.47 20.10 8.60
C ALA A 77 -5.90 19.14 7.56
N ILE A 78 -6.74 18.19 7.15
CA ILE A 78 -6.47 17.26 6.06
C ILE A 78 -7.54 17.47 5.01
N GLU A 79 -7.12 17.50 3.75
CA GLU A 79 -8.03 17.45 2.61
C GLU A 79 -7.96 16.06 1.98
N ILE A 80 -9.09 15.60 1.46
CA ILE A 80 -9.14 14.39 0.64
C ILE A 80 -9.29 14.78 -0.83
N LEU A 81 -8.58 14.04 -1.67
CA LEU A 81 -8.65 14.08 -3.11
C LEU A 81 -9.21 12.74 -3.60
N GLU A 82 -10.43 12.78 -4.11
CA GLU A 82 -11.10 11.64 -4.73
C GLU A 82 -10.75 11.58 -6.21
N THR A 83 -10.42 10.39 -6.70
CA THR A 83 -10.05 10.19 -8.10
C THR A 83 -11.16 9.47 -8.88
N SER A 84 -10.98 9.36 -10.20
CA SER A 84 -11.86 8.57 -11.05
C SER A 84 -11.85 7.08 -10.69
N ASN A 85 -10.78 6.60 -10.07
CA ASN A 85 -10.69 5.29 -9.46
C ASN A 85 -11.13 5.38 -7.99
N ASP A 86 -12.29 4.81 -7.66
CA ASP A 86 -12.86 4.90 -6.31
C ASP A 86 -12.04 4.12 -5.25
N GLU A 87 -11.11 3.26 -5.68
CA GLU A 87 -10.15 2.61 -4.79
C GLU A 87 -8.95 3.49 -4.46
N LEU A 88 -8.67 4.53 -5.26
CA LEU A 88 -7.50 5.40 -5.11
C LEU A 88 -7.91 6.79 -4.61
N ARG A 89 -7.42 7.14 -3.41
CA ARG A 89 -7.63 8.46 -2.80
C ARG A 89 -6.31 9.00 -2.27
N PHE A 90 -6.17 10.31 -2.25
CA PHE A 90 -5.03 10.98 -1.65
C PHE A 90 -5.48 11.85 -0.49
N TYR A 91 -4.68 11.90 0.57
CA TYR A 91 -4.87 12.82 1.68
C TYR A 91 -3.77 13.87 1.64
N LEU A 92 -4.20 15.12 1.57
CA LEU A 92 -3.35 16.27 1.43
C LEU A 92 -3.12 16.91 2.80
N ILE A 93 -1.85 17.14 3.10
CA ILE A 93 -1.40 17.89 4.27
C ILE A 93 -0.64 19.09 3.72
N ASN A 94 -1.00 20.30 4.14
CA ASN A 94 -0.45 21.55 3.59
C ASN A 94 -0.52 21.60 2.05
N LYS A 95 -1.66 21.16 1.49
CA LYS A 95 -1.93 21.08 0.04
C LYS A 95 -1.05 20.09 -0.74
N LYS A 96 -0.25 19.26 -0.08
CA LYS A 96 0.60 18.25 -0.72
C LYS A 96 0.05 16.83 -0.49
N PRO A 97 0.01 15.94 -1.49
CA PRO A 97 -0.53 14.59 -1.35
C PRO A 97 0.49 13.69 -0.63
N LEU A 98 0.51 13.72 0.70
CA LEU A 98 1.53 13.01 1.49
C LEU A 98 1.11 11.59 1.87
N ILE A 99 -0.18 11.27 1.82
CA ILE A 99 -0.71 9.94 2.12
C ILE A 99 -1.61 9.51 0.95
N MET A 100 -1.55 8.24 0.59
CA MET A 100 -2.46 7.60 -0.35
C MET A 100 -3.17 6.43 0.30
N GLU A 101 -4.42 6.24 -0.09
CA GLU A 101 -5.18 5.03 0.18
C GLU A 101 -5.45 4.34 -1.14
N TYR A 102 -5.20 3.03 -1.15
CA TYR A 102 -5.46 2.21 -2.32
C TYR A 102 -6.07 0.87 -1.91
N GLY A 103 -7.28 0.60 -2.39
CA GLY A 103 -8.04 -0.60 -2.07
C GLY A 103 -8.25 -0.72 -0.56
N ASN A 104 -7.52 -1.64 0.09
CA ASN A 104 -7.65 -1.92 1.52
C ASN A 104 -6.53 -1.33 2.40
N TRP A 105 -5.48 -0.76 1.82
CA TRP A 105 -4.34 -0.23 2.58
C TRP A 105 -4.22 1.29 2.45
N ILE A 106 -3.54 1.89 3.43
CA ILE A 106 -3.18 3.30 3.45
C ILE A 106 -1.68 3.43 3.72
N PHE A 107 -1.00 4.34 3.05
CA PHE A 107 0.44 4.50 3.20
C PHE A 107 0.89 5.90 2.79
N PRO A 108 2.05 6.39 3.26
CA PRO A 108 2.63 7.59 2.70
C PRO A 108 2.86 7.44 1.19
N THR A 109 2.63 8.51 0.43
CA THR A 109 3.08 8.58 -0.96
C THR A 109 4.60 8.61 -1.01
N LEU A 110 5.20 8.48 -2.20
CA LEU A 110 6.65 8.61 -2.32
C LEU A 110 7.12 10.02 -1.92
N LYS A 111 6.36 11.06 -2.32
CA LYS A 111 6.58 12.44 -1.84
C LYS A 111 6.44 12.55 -0.32
N GLY A 112 5.43 11.89 0.26
CA GLY A 112 5.24 11.81 1.71
C GLY A 112 6.42 11.18 2.44
N ALA A 113 6.92 10.05 1.95
CA ALA A 113 8.07 9.36 2.53
C ALA A 113 9.37 10.16 2.40
N ILE A 114 9.53 10.97 1.35
CA ILE A 114 10.69 11.86 1.17
C ILE A 114 10.58 13.09 2.09
N GLU A 115 9.42 13.73 2.16
CA GLU A 115 9.21 14.95 2.96
C GLU A 115 9.17 14.67 4.46
N ARG A 116 8.69 13.48 4.86
CA ARG A 116 8.56 13.05 6.26
C ARG A 116 9.16 11.65 6.43
N PRO A 117 10.51 11.53 6.46
CA PRO A 117 11.17 10.23 6.51
C PRO A 117 10.82 9.42 7.76
N PHE A 118 10.49 8.14 7.57
CA PHE A 118 10.16 7.20 8.65
C PHE A 118 10.86 5.85 8.42
N PRO A 119 11.26 5.10 9.48
CA PRO A 119 12.07 3.88 9.36
C PRO A 119 11.29 2.59 9.04
N GLN A 120 9.97 2.59 9.18
CA GLN A 120 9.13 1.39 9.06
C GLN A 120 8.95 0.94 7.60
N ARG A 121 8.68 -0.35 7.41
CA ARG A 121 8.32 -0.98 6.13
C ARG A 121 9.36 -0.76 5.02
N ARG A 122 10.64 -0.88 5.32
CA ARG A 122 11.72 -0.65 4.34
C ARG A 122 12.22 -1.93 3.71
N VAL A 123 12.36 -1.89 2.39
CA VAL A 123 13.13 -2.84 1.59
C VAL A 123 14.29 -2.07 0.96
N SER A 124 15.51 -2.31 1.44
CA SER A 124 16.72 -1.65 0.93
C SER A 124 17.27 -2.41 -0.27
N VAL A 125 17.53 -1.69 -1.35
CA VAL A 125 18.08 -2.26 -2.59
C VAL A 125 19.50 -1.76 -2.87
N ASP A 126 20.28 -2.59 -3.56
CA ASP A 126 21.62 -2.21 -4.01
C ASP A 126 21.58 -1.18 -5.15
N ALA A 127 22.74 -0.60 -5.46
CA ALA A 127 22.87 0.41 -6.50
C ALA A 127 22.53 -0.09 -7.92
N GLY A 128 22.70 -1.39 -8.19
CA GLY A 128 22.39 -2.00 -9.49
C GLY A 128 20.88 -2.14 -9.73
N ALA A 129 20.10 -2.31 -8.67
CA ALA A 129 18.65 -2.38 -8.76
C ALA A 129 17.98 -0.99 -8.93
N ILE A 130 18.62 0.10 -8.48
CA ILE A 130 18.04 1.45 -8.46
C ILE A 130 17.47 1.87 -9.83
N PRO A 131 18.22 1.79 -10.96
CA PRO A 131 17.72 2.24 -12.26
C PRO A 131 16.45 1.50 -12.70
N TYR A 132 16.28 0.25 -12.29
CA TYR A 132 15.09 -0.53 -12.63
C TYR A 132 13.90 -0.11 -11.76
N VAL A 133 14.11 0.05 -10.45
CA VAL A 133 13.05 0.43 -9.51
C VAL A 133 12.47 1.81 -9.83
N VAL A 134 13.33 2.78 -10.14
CA VAL A 134 12.87 4.15 -10.49
C VAL A 134 12.17 4.20 -11.85
N ASN A 135 12.32 3.17 -12.69
CA ASN A 135 11.61 3.03 -13.96
C ASN A 135 10.37 2.14 -13.84
N GLY A 136 9.90 1.86 -12.62
CA GLY A 136 8.66 1.12 -12.38
C GLY A 136 8.81 -0.39 -12.40
N ALA A 137 10.03 -0.94 -12.44
CA ALA A 137 10.23 -2.38 -12.34
C ALA A 137 9.90 -2.89 -10.93
N ASP A 138 9.47 -4.15 -10.87
CA ASP A 138 9.28 -4.89 -9.63
C ASP A 138 10.63 -5.18 -8.95
N VAL A 139 10.61 -5.31 -7.61
CA VAL A 139 11.82 -5.60 -6.84
C VAL A 139 12.04 -7.11 -6.79
N MET A 140 13.17 -7.53 -7.35
CA MET A 140 13.62 -8.91 -7.37
C MET A 140 14.55 -9.19 -6.20
N ARG A 141 14.54 -10.43 -5.69
CA ARG A 141 15.34 -10.85 -4.54
C ARG A 141 16.83 -10.53 -4.65
N PRO A 142 17.52 -10.73 -5.80
CA PRO A 142 18.96 -10.45 -5.91
C PRO A 142 19.32 -8.99 -5.62
N GLY A 143 18.41 -8.05 -5.91
CA GLY A 143 18.65 -6.63 -5.68
C GLY A 143 18.37 -6.16 -4.24
N ILE A 144 17.84 -7.02 -3.37
CA ILE A 144 17.51 -6.68 -1.98
C ILE A 144 18.70 -6.95 -1.06
N VAL A 145 19.15 -5.91 -0.39
CA VAL A 145 20.27 -5.95 0.58
C VAL A 145 19.75 -6.14 2.00
N ASN A 146 18.67 -5.46 2.37
CA ASN A 146 18.13 -5.51 3.73
C ASN A 146 16.61 -5.31 3.74
N VAL A 147 15.93 -5.85 4.75
CA VAL A 147 14.49 -5.72 4.96
C VAL A 147 14.20 -5.53 6.44
N THR A 148 13.40 -4.51 6.78
CA THR A 148 13.01 -4.28 8.18
C THR A 148 12.05 -5.37 8.67
N PRO A 149 12.11 -5.76 9.96
CA PRO A 149 11.37 -6.90 10.49
C PRO A 149 9.85 -6.71 10.46
N ASP A 150 9.38 -5.47 10.36
CA ASP A 150 7.98 -5.10 10.30
C ASP A 150 7.37 -5.24 8.89
N VAL A 151 8.12 -5.61 7.85
CA VAL A 151 7.54 -5.90 6.52
C VAL A 151 6.61 -7.11 6.58
N ARG A 152 5.39 -6.93 6.06
CA ARG A 152 4.33 -7.94 6.01
C ARG A 152 3.92 -8.24 4.57
N ALA A 153 3.62 -9.50 4.27
CA ALA A 153 3.07 -9.93 3.01
C ALA A 153 1.77 -9.17 2.70
N ASN A 154 1.59 -8.82 1.44
CA ASN A 154 0.46 -8.06 0.92
C ASN A 154 0.23 -6.69 1.58
N CYS A 155 1.25 -6.10 2.20
CA CYS A 155 1.22 -4.75 2.76
C CYS A 155 2.16 -3.81 1.99
N PRO A 156 1.89 -2.51 2.00
CA PRO A 156 2.75 -1.52 1.36
C PRO A 156 4.10 -1.40 2.08
N VAL A 157 5.14 -1.18 1.29
CA VAL A 157 6.51 -0.95 1.72
C VAL A 157 7.14 0.20 0.94
N GLN A 158 8.08 0.89 1.56
CA GLN A 158 8.98 1.80 0.86
C GLN A 158 10.21 1.01 0.38
N VAL A 159 10.52 1.14 -0.90
CA VAL A 159 11.77 0.66 -1.48
C VAL A 159 12.77 1.81 -1.38
N VAL A 160 13.89 1.57 -0.72
CA VAL A 160 14.89 2.60 -0.42
C VAL A 160 16.25 2.17 -0.95
N ASP A 161 17.12 3.14 -1.25
CA ASP A 161 18.52 2.80 -1.52
C ASP A 161 19.22 2.34 -0.23
N ASP A 162 20.17 1.41 -0.33
CA ASP A 162 20.83 0.87 0.86
C ASP A 162 21.75 1.88 1.57
N ARG A 163 22.35 2.83 0.86
CA ARG A 163 23.38 3.73 1.42
C ARG A 163 22.80 4.92 2.17
N HIS A 164 21.85 5.61 1.55
CA HIS A 164 21.26 6.86 2.02
C HIS A 164 19.84 6.67 2.57
N LYS A 165 19.25 5.47 2.39
CA LYS A 165 17.88 5.14 2.81
C LYS A 165 16.84 6.09 2.21
N LYS A 166 17.14 6.68 1.05
CA LYS A 166 16.25 7.54 0.28
C LYS A 166 15.15 6.69 -0.35
N PRO A 167 13.87 7.04 -0.15
CA PRO A 167 12.76 6.38 -0.84
C PRO A 167 12.87 6.55 -2.36
N LEU A 168 12.72 5.44 -3.07
CA LEU A 168 12.77 5.34 -4.53
C LEU A 168 11.41 4.98 -5.13
N ALA A 169 10.66 4.13 -4.43
CA ALA A 169 9.33 3.69 -4.81
C ALA A 169 8.53 3.24 -3.58
N ILE A 170 7.22 3.17 -3.73
CA ILE A 170 6.31 2.41 -2.88
C ILE A 170 5.93 1.15 -3.64
N ALA A 171 6.00 0.02 -2.94
CA ALA A 171 5.72 -1.29 -3.50
C ALA A 171 4.81 -2.09 -2.55
N LEU A 172 4.22 -3.17 -3.05
CA LEU A 172 3.55 -4.16 -2.22
C LEU A 172 4.50 -5.34 -1.99
N ALA A 173 4.78 -5.67 -0.74
CA ALA A 173 5.54 -6.86 -0.41
C ALA A 173 4.71 -8.12 -0.72
N LEU A 174 5.31 -9.11 -1.37
CA LEU A 174 4.63 -10.38 -1.66
C LEU A 174 4.75 -11.38 -0.51
N PHE A 175 5.77 -11.20 0.33
CA PHE A 175 6.14 -12.09 1.43
C PHE A 175 6.50 -11.28 2.68
N ASP A 176 6.51 -11.93 3.84
CA ASP A 176 6.94 -11.31 5.10
C ASP A 176 8.47 -11.16 5.15
N ALA A 177 8.97 -10.31 6.05
CA ALA A 177 10.41 -10.03 6.17
C ALA A 177 11.29 -11.30 6.29
N PRO A 178 10.96 -12.32 7.13
CA PRO A 178 11.76 -13.54 7.21
C PRO A 178 11.82 -14.29 5.88
N GLN A 179 10.67 -14.45 5.23
CA GLN A 179 10.56 -15.15 3.94
C GLN A 179 11.37 -14.45 2.84
N ILE A 180 11.36 -13.11 2.81
CA ILE A 180 12.19 -12.36 1.86
C ILE A 180 13.68 -12.62 2.13
N ARG A 181 14.10 -12.61 3.40
CA ARG A 181 15.51 -12.87 3.77
C ARG A 181 15.96 -14.27 3.36
N ASP A 182 15.12 -15.28 3.61
CA ASP A 182 15.41 -16.70 3.37
C ASP A 182 15.30 -17.10 1.89
N SER A 183 14.62 -16.28 1.07
CA SER A 183 14.51 -16.51 -0.36
C SER A 183 15.83 -16.27 -1.09
N THR A 184 16.12 -17.09 -2.10
CA THR A 184 17.34 -16.96 -2.93
C THR A 184 17.09 -16.31 -4.28
N ALA A 185 15.85 -16.34 -4.79
CA ALA A 185 15.47 -15.80 -6.09
C ALA A 185 13.99 -15.42 -6.14
N GLY A 186 13.59 -14.77 -7.24
CA GLY A 186 12.19 -14.44 -7.52
C GLY A 186 11.80 -13.00 -7.19
N LYS A 187 10.54 -12.67 -7.47
CA LYS A 187 9.95 -11.35 -7.22
C LYS A 187 9.55 -11.25 -5.76
N MET A 188 9.96 -10.18 -5.09
CA MET A 188 9.73 -9.99 -3.65
C MET A 188 8.77 -8.83 -3.37
N CYS A 189 8.85 -7.77 -4.17
CA CYS A 189 7.90 -6.66 -4.08
C CYS A 189 7.41 -6.27 -5.46
N LYS A 190 6.13 -5.92 -5.54
CA LYS A 190 5.52 -5.41 -6.77
C LYS A 190 5.45 -3.90 -6.72
N ASN A 191 5.96 -3.22 -7.74
CA ASN A 191 5.97 -1.76 -7.79
C ASN A 191 4.52 -1.22 -7.89
N VAL A 192 4.25 -0.14 -7.16
CA VAL A 192 2.93 0.51 -7.12
C VAL A 192 3.05 1.99 -7.46
N HIS A 193 4.07 2.66 -6.91
CA HIS A 193 4.27 4.08 -7.12
C HIS A 193 5.77 4.40 -7.13
N PHE A 194 6.27 5.08 -8.16
CA PHE A 194 7.69 5.37 -8.35
C PHE A 194 7.92 6.79 -8.88
N VAL A 195 9.19 7.22 -8.91
CA VAL A 195 9.56 8.55 -9.42
C VAL A 195 9.15 8.69 -10.89
N GLY A 196 8.37 9.72 -11.20
CA GLY A 196 7.97 10.05 -12.57
C GLY A 196 6.69 9.38 -13.05
N ASP A 197 6.01 8.59 -12.21
CA ASP A 197 4.67 8.09 -12.53
C ASP A 197 3.57 9.17 -12.39
N GLU A 198 2.33 8.80 -12.69
CA GLU A 198 1.18 9.73 -12.64
C GLU A 198 0.92 10.28 -11.23
N ILE A 199 1.17 9.49 -10.18
CA ILE A 199 0.99 9.90 -8.79
C ILE A 199 2.10 10.88 -8.39
N TRP A 200 3.32 10.66 -8.84
CA TRP A 200 4.47 11.52 -8.62
C TRP A 200 4.28 12.88 -9.29
N ASN A 201 3.77 12.89 -10.51
CA ASN A 201 3.52 14.12 -11.26
C ASN A 201 2.20 14.80 -10.88
N LEU A 202 1.50 14.31 -9.86
CA LEU A 202 0.29 14.95 -9.35
C LEU A 202 0.64 16.29 -8.70
N GLU A 203 0.13 17.36 -9.29
CA GLU A 203 0.28 18.76 -8.87
C GLU A 203 -1.10 19.40 -8.65
N PHE A 204 -1.19 20.37 -7.72
CA PHE A 204 -2.43 21.08 -7.37
C PHE A 204 -2.19 22.57 -7.12
#